data_AF-A0A1Z5SUM5-F1
#
_entry.id   AF-A0A1Z5SUM5-F1
#
_cell.length_a   1.000
_cell.length_b   1.000
_cell.length_c   1.000
_cell.angle_alpha   90.00
_cell.angle_beta   90.00
_cell.angle_gamma   90.00
#
_symmetry.space_group_name_H-M   'P 1'
#
loop_
_entity.id
_entity.type
_entity.pdbx_description
1 polymer ?
#
loop_
_entity_poly.entity_id
_entity_poly.type
_entity_poly.pdbx_seq_one_letter_code
_entity_poly.pdbx_strand_id
1 'polypeptide(L)'
;MGKTSLAFAATAALSLQQVFAGRGPPDAAWHWHKGSHNEKPSVSVASTSPFALDVGKFGGAVHNAAILVGGSNSSASPVAASASGQFANNQGQVAWESVNSHLARVTVNTSSSFVGARFSAEAEDRFYGVWEYPWDDQLDNSGIEFELKGVGNSEGVNWANARAPFFFSNAGYGVYADTLQMGSFNFSMPGTAEFVFNTSSLVYYVILPDRPGDLKSILSAYAELSSTIEMPPDSGYGPTFWSDNCEEDFHGSVSNAQENYYDVINHLYYNQIRATSMFADRPYGTGNYSYGNFDFDPVYYPTPEAFIKNLSDWGFDFQVWVANRAFLDTELYNASVANGWLFPGIDGEIFRGPALNLSIPEAYDYFKQHLSYFPSVGVKGYKIDRGEEGEMQFSNKIWGESNFFDFARSVVDRSRSKTNVWNGDAHSNYTGLAYSVTSGIRSGLMGFSTWSSDTGGYIREENDPTEDLWARWM
;
A
#
# COMPACT_ATOMS: atom_id res chain seq x y z
N MET A 1 -34.77 40.52 -49.84
CA MET A 1 -33.82 39.48 -50.30
C MET A 1 -32.90 39.19 -49.14
N GLY A 2 -32.82 38.05 -48.48
CA GLY A 2 -33.60 36.81 -48.41
C GLY A 2 -33.07 36.11 -47.16
N LYS A 3 -33.96 35.67 -46.26
CA LYS A 3 -33.61 34.84 -45.11
C LYS A 3 -33.29 33.43 -45.64
N THR A 4 -32.18 32.84 -45.22
CA THR A 4 -31.93 31.41 -45.42
C THR A 4 -31.59 30.78 -44.09
N SER A 5 -32.58 30.07 -43.56
CA SER A 5 -32.45 29.01 -42.57
C SER A 5 -31.52 27.92 -43.12
N LEU A 6 -30.56 27.46 -42.31
CA LEU A 6 -29.87 26.20 -42.56
C LEU A 6 -30.39 25.18 -41.55
N ALA A 7 -30.99 24.15 -42.13
CA ALA A 7 -31.71 23.07 -41.47
C ALA A 7 -30.75 22.10 -40.77
N PHE A 8 -31.20 21.59 -39.63
CA PHE A 8 -30.71 20.36 -39.02
C PHE A 8 -30.83 19.22 -40.02
N ALA A 9 -29.71 18.61 -40.39
CA ALA A 9 -29.68 17.32 -41.07
C ALA A 9 -29.35 16.23 -40.04
N ALA A 10 -30.39 15.50 -39.63
CA ALA A 10 -30.28 14.24 -38.91
C ALA A 10 -30.05 13.10 -39.91
N THR A 11 -28.85 12.54 -39.94
CA THR A 11 -28.45 11.25 -40.55
C THR A 11 -26.96 11.09 -40.22
N ALA A 12 -26.42 10.05 -39.59
CA ALA A 12 -26.89 8.70 -39.37
C ALA A 12 -26.39 8.19 -38.01
N ALA A 13 -27.28 7.58 -37.23
CA ALA A 13 -26.91 6.70 -36.13
C ALA A 13 -26.34 5.41 -36.73
N LEU A 14 -25.01 5.31 -36.79
CA LEU A 14 -24.34 4.03 -36.92
C LEU A 14 -24.29 3.42 -35.52
N SER A 15 -25.15 2.44 -35.28
CA SER A 15 -25.09 1.60 -34.09
C SER A 15 -23.70 0.99 -33.96
N LEU A 16 -23.08 1.13 -32.78
CA LEU A 16 -21.83 0.48 -32.37
C LEU A 16 -21.87 -1.07 -32.40
N GLN A 17 -22.94 -1.67 -32.92
CA GLN A 17 -23.11 -3.13 -33.06
C GLN A 17 -22.57 -3.72 -34.37
N GLN A 18 -22.10 -2.93 -35.35
CA GLN A 18 -21.65 -3.48 -36.65
C GLN A 18 -20.14 -3.44 -36.94
N VAL A 19 -19.30 -3.04 -35.97
CA VAL A 19 -17.82 -3.13 -36.10
C VAL A 19 -17.25 -4.37 -35.39
N PHE A 20 -18.06 -5.13 -34.66
CA PHE A 20 -17.64 -6.39 -33.99
C PHE A 20 -18.29 -7.67 -34.55
N ALA A 21 -19.03 -7.58 -35.66
CA ALA A 21 -19.63 -8.74 -36.32
C ALA A 21 -18.62 -9.42 -37.27
N GLY A 22 -17.61 -10.09 -36.72
CA GLY A 22 -16.62 -10.80 -37.55
C GLY A 22 -15.51 -11.53 -36.82
N ARG A 23 -15.39 -11.39 -35.50
CA ARG A 23 -14.54 -12.24 -34.68
C ARG A 23 -15.42 -12.82 -33.58
N GLY A 24 -15.79 -14.09 -33.74
CA GLY A 24 -16.29 -14.88 -32.62
C GLY A 24 -15.33 -14.76 -31.44
N PRO A 25 -15.79 -15.04 -30.20
CA PRO A 25 -14.90 -15.04 -29.05
C PRO A 25 -13.67 -15.89 -29.40
N PRO A 26 -12.44 -15.42 -29.13
CA PRO A 26 -11.33 -16.33 -29.19
C PRO A 26 -11.63 -17.39 -28.13
N ASP A 27 -12.04 -18.58 -28.57
CA ASP A 27 -11.96 -19.84 -27.82
C ASP A 27 -10.48 -20.21 -27.60
N ALA A 28 -9.65 -19.23 -27.22
CA ALA A 28 -8.45 -19.48 -26.47
C ALA A 28 -8.91 -19.66 -25.02
N ALA A 29 -9.54 -20.81 -24.77
CA ALA A 29 -9.38 -21.44 -23.48
C ALA A 29 -7.86 -21.51 -23.26
N TRP A 30 -7.34 -20.64 -22.39
CA TRP A 30 -6.04 -20.82 -21.80
C TRP A 30 -6.11 -22.10 -21.01
N HIS A 31 -5.93 -23.22 -21.70
CA HIS A 31 -5.69 -24.51 -21.10
C HIS A 31 -4.30 -24.39 -20.47
N TRP A 32 -4.25 -23.82 -19.27
CA TRP A 32 -3.25 -24.23 -18.30
C TRP A 32 -3.35 -25.75 -18.28
N HIS A 33 -2.31 -26.43 -18.75
CA HIS A 33 -2.13 -27.82 -18.42
C HIS A 33 -2.13 -27.86 -16.89
N LYS A 34 -3.28 -28.16 -16.28
CA LYS A 34 -3.39 -28.67 -14.92
C LYS A 34 -2.77 -30.06 -14.94
N GLY A 35 -1.46 -30.11 -15.13
CA GLY A 35 -0.67 -31.28 -14.77
C GLY A 35 -0.99 -31.59 -13.33
N SER A 36 -1.29 -32.86 -13.06
CA SER A 36 -1.77 -33.39 -11.79
C SER A 36 -0.74 -33.22 -10.67
N HIS A 37 -0.56 -32.01 -10.15
CA HIS A 37 0.32 -31.72 -9.02
C HIS A 37 -0.49 -31.32 -7.78
N ASN A 38 -1.53 -32.10 -7.48
CA ASN A 38 -2.32 -32.02 -6.24
C ASN A 38 -1.55 -32.57 -5.01
N GLU A 39 -0.29 -32.97 -5.17
CA GLU A 39 0.51 -33.44 -4.06
C GLU A 39 0.83 -32.28 -3.11
N LYS A 40 0.46 -32.46 -1.84
CA LYS A 40 0.81 -31.53 -0.77
C LYS A 40 2.32 -31.56 -0.53
N PRO A 41 2.93 -30.43 -0.12
CA PRO A 41 4.31 -30.43 0.33
C PRO A 41 4.52 -31.44 1.46
N SER A 42 5.64 -32.15 1.49
CA SER A 42 6.02 -32.93 2.66
C SER A 42 6.64 -31.99 3.70
N VAL A 43 6.32 -32.17 4.99
CA VAL A 43 6.99 -31.44 6.08
C VAL A 43 7.62 -32.44 7.04
N SER A 44 8.92 -32.34 7.27
CA SER A 44 9.67 -33.24 8.14
C SER A 44 10.62 -32.50 9.07
N VAL A 45 10.87 -33.07 10.25
CA VAL A 45 11.88 -32.55 11.20
C VAL A 45 13.28 -32.86 10.66
N ALA A 46 14.05 -31.81 10.36
CA ALA A 46 15.41 -31.92 9.84
C ALA A 46 16.45 -31.98 10.98
N SER A 47 16.19 -31.25 12.08
CA SER A 47 17.02 -31.25 13.29
C SER A 47 16.16 -30.94 14.51
N THR A 48 16.58 -31.42 15.68
CA THR A 48 15.96 -31.12 16.98
C THR A 48 16.74 -30.09 17.80
N SER A 49 17.95 -29.71 17.37
CA SER A 49 18.80 -28.72 18.05
C SER A 49 19.82 -28.08 17.09
N PRO A 50 19.58 -26.86 16.57
CA PRO A 50 18.32 -26.13 16.69
C PRO A 50 17.19 -26.90 16.00
N PHE A 51 15.94 -26.67 16.42
CA PHE A 51 14.78 -27.29 15.82
C PHE A 51 14.55 -26.72 14.42
N ALA A 52 14.58 -27.59 13.41
CA ALA A 52 14.51 -27.24 12.00
C ALA A 52 13.49 -28.11 11.25
N LEU A 53 12.87 -27.55 10.23
CA LEU A 53 11.90 -28.22 9.35
C LEU A 53 12.36 -28.15 7.90
N ASP A 54 12.18 -29.25 7.18
CA ASP A 54 12.27 -29.29 5.73
C ASP A 54 10.87 -29.33 5.13
N VAL A 55 10.59 -28.42 4.19
CA VAL A 55 9.35 -28.39 3.42
C VAL A 55 9.66 -28.80 1.98
N GLY A 56 9.39 -30.06 1.65
CA GLY A 56 9.77 -30.70 0.40
C GLY A 56 8.69 -30.66 -0.68
N LYS A 57 9.09 -30.35 -1.92
CA LYS A 57 8.28 -30.50 -3.14
C LYS A 57 9.20 -30.53 -4.38
N PHE A 58 8.77 -31.21 -5.44
CA PHE A 58 9.51 -31.29 -6.71
C PHE A 58 10.95 -31.80 -6.60
N GLY A 59 11.26 -32.63 -5.60
CA GLY A 59 12.61 -33.17 -5.38
C GLY A 59 13.60 -32.20 -4.71
N GLY A 60 13.16 -30.98 -4.36
CA GLY A 60 13.89 -30.05 -3.50
C GLY A 60 13.18 -29.83 -2.15
N ALA A 61 13.83 -29.09 -1.25
CA ALA A 61 13.27 -28.72 0.04
C ALA A 61 13.61 -27.27 0.40
N VAL A 62 12.67 -26.59 1.04
CA VAL A 62 12.90 -25.32 1.72
C VAL A 62 13.35 -25.63 3.14
N HIS A 63 14.51 -25.09 3.51
CA HIS A 63 15.12 -25.30 4.81
C HIS A 63 14.74 -24.19 5.78
N ASN A 64 13.77 -24.47 6.65
CA ASN A 64 13.49 -23.66 7.81
C ASN A 64 14.45 -24.07 8.92
N ALA A 65 15.63 -23.45 8.89
CA ALA A 65 16.82 -23.82 9.64
C ALA A 65 16.68 -23.65 11.17
N ALA A 66 15.80 -22.77 11.65
CA ALA A 66 15.56 -22.61 13.08
C ALA A 66 14.21 -21.96 13.39
N ILE A 67 13.58 -22.41 14.49
CA ILE A 67 12.59 -21.62 15.22
C ILE A 67 13.30 -20.75 16.25
N LEU A 68 12.92 -19.47 16.32
CA LEU A 68 13.54 -18.48 17.20
C LEU A 68 12.56 -18.05 18.29
N VAL A 69 13.02 -17.95 19.54
CA VAL A 69 12.24 -17.36 20.63
C VAL A 69 13.11 -16.48 21.52
N GLY A 70 12.54 -15.42 22.10
CA GLY A 70 13.28 -14.50 22.96
C GLY A 70 12.40 -13.54 23.77
N GLY A 71 13.03 -12.82 24.70
CA GLY A 71 12.36 -11.77 25.48
C GLY A 71 12.27 -10.42 24.74
N SER A 72 13.08 -10.26 23.69
CA SER A 72 13.16 -9.08 22.83
C SER A 72 13.50 -9.52 21.41
N ASN A 73 13.36 -8.59 20.47
CA ASN A 73 13.76 -8.80 19.07
C ASN A 73 15.22 -9.27 18.94
N SER A 74 16.14 -8.61 19.66
CA SER A 74 17.58 -8.91 19.63
C SER A 74 18.04 -10.10 20.48
N SER A 75 17.17 -10.66 21.33
CA SER A 75 17.49 -11.83 22.15
C SER A 75 16.83 -13.12 21.64
N ALA A 76 16.06 -13.04 20.55
CA ALA A 76 15.50 -14.21 19.91
C ALA A 76 16.62 -15.13 19.42
N SER A 77 16.56 -16.40 19.82
CA SER A 77 17.61 -17.38 19.50
C SER A 77 17.02 -18.74 19.14
N PRO A 78 17.76 -19.56 18.38
CA PRO A 78 17.32 -20.89 17.99
C PRO A 78 16.98 -21.78 19.20
N VAL A 79 15.81 -22.42 19.18
CA VAL A 79 15.38 -23.34 20.23
C VAL A 79 15.68 -24.79 19.87
N ALA A 80 15.88 -25.63 20.89
CA ALA A 80 15.79 -27.08 20.75
C ALA A 80 14.36 -27.56 21.07
N ALA A 81 13.89 -28.57 20.35
CA ALA A 81 12.57 -29.16 20.57
C ALA A 81 12.57 -30.66 20.24
N SER A 82 11.64 -31.42 20.82
CA SER A 82 11.45 -32.83 20.50
C SER A 82 11.05 -33.03 19.03
N ALA A 83 11.11 -34.26 18.53
CA ALA A 83 10.60 -34.60 17.19
C ALA A 83 9.08 -34.36 17.03
N SER A 84 8.35 -34.21 18.14
CA SER A 84 6.94 -33.82 18.15
C SER A 84 6.72 -32.30 18.33
N GLY A 85 7.80 -31.51 18.35
CA GLY A 85 7.75 -30.06 18.42
C GLY A 85 7.67 -29.44 19.82
N GLN A 86 7.79 -30.22 20.90
CA GLN A 86 7.77 -29.66 22.26
C GLN A 86 9.14 -29.05 22.61
N PHE A 87 9.19 -27.78 23.02
CA PHE A 87 10.46 -27.12 23.34
C PHE A 87 11.13 -27.75 24.57
N ALA A 88 12.45 -27.88 24.53
CA ALA A 88 13.22 -28.59 25.56
C ALA A 88 13.11 -27.96 26.96
N ASN A 89 12.83 -26.66 27.04
CA ASN A 89 12.59 -25.93 28.30
C ASN A 89 11.13 -26.04 28.79
N ASN A 90 10.25 -26.75 28.07
CA ASN A 90 8.80 -26.83 28.30
C ASN A 90 8.07 -25.47 28.29
N GLN A 91 8.66 -24.44 27.67
CA GLN A 91 8.09 -23.09 27.59
C GLN A 91 7.41 -22.80 26.25
N GLY A 92 7.19 -23.83 25.43
CA GLY A 92 6.49 -23.65 24.15
C GLY A 92 6.47 -24.92 23.31
N GLN A 93 5.86 -24.78 22.13
CA GLN A 93 5.76 -25.82 21.14
C GLN A 93 5.74 -25.21 19.73
N VAL A 94 6.21 -25.99 18.77
CA VAL A 94 6.03 -25.76 17.34
C VAL A 94 5.22 -26.91 16.75
N ALA A 95 4.21 -26.57 15.96
CA ALA A 95 3.39 -27.50 15.20
C ALA A 95 3.46 -27.14 13.72
N TRP A 96 3.27 -28.13 12.85
CA TRP A 96 3.31 -27.93 11.41
C TRP A 96 2.35 -28.87 10.69
N GLU A 97 1.90 -28.48 9.51
CA GLU A 97 1.09 -29.32 8.63
C GLU A 97 1.12 -28.86 7.17
N SER A 98 0.79 -29.78 6.27
CA SER A 98 0.58 -29.47 4.86
C SER A 98 -0.89 -29.12 4.60
N VAL A 99 -1.15 -27.86 4.28
CA VAL A 99 -2.51 -27.32 4.15
C VAL A 99 -3.12 -27.75 2.81
N ASN A 100 -2.47 -27.41 1.71
CA ASN A 100 -2.87 -27.76 0.34
C ASN A 100 -1.64 -28.08 -0.52
N SER A 101 -1.77 -28.11 -1.84
CA SER A 101 -0.68 -28.42 -2.79
C SER A 101 0.50 -27.45 -2.77
N HIS A 102 0.37 -26.27 -2.16
CA HIS A 102 1.35 -25.18 -2.24
C HIS A 102 1.77 -24.67 -0.86
N LEU A 103 1.03 -25.01 0.19
CA LEU A 103 1.17 -24.41 1.51
C LEU A 103 1.54 -25.43 2.58
N ALA A 104 2.62 -25.13 3.30
CA ALA A 104 2.91 -25.69 4.61
C ALA A 104 2.71 -24.62 5.68
N ARG A 105 1.93 -24.91 6.70
CA ARG A 105 1.68 -24.02 7.83
C ARG A 105 2.55 -24.43 9.00
N VAL A 106 3.17 -23.46 9.66
CA VAL A 106 3.88 -23.63 10.93
C VAL A 106 3.26 -22.72 11.98
N THR A 107 3.02 -23.27 13.17
CA THR A 107 2.44 -22.56 14.31
C THR A 107 3.37 -22.71 15.49
N VAL A 108 3.83 -21.58 16.04
CA VAL A 108 4.71 -21.54 17.20
C VAL A 108 3.98 -20.86 18.35
N ASN A 109 3.94 -21.52 19.50
CA ASN A 109 3.41 -20.95 20.74
C ASN A 109 4.48 -21.04 21.82
N THR A 110 4.70 -19.98 22.57
CA THR A 110 5.71 -19.92 23.63
C THR A 110 5.24 -19.03 24.78
N SER A 111 5.88 -19.13 25.94
CA SER A 111 5.72 -18.15 27.02
C SER A 111 6.59 -16.90 26.85
N SER A 112 7.52 -16.91 25.88
CA SER A 112 8.35 -15.76 25.53
C SER A 112 7.55 -14.70 24.75
N SER A 113 8.02 -13.45 24.78
CA SER A 113 7.31 -12.33 24.12
C SER A 113 7.59 -12.23 22.62
N PHE A 114 8.69 -12.81 22.15
CA PHE A 114 9.09 -12.75 20.74
C PHE A 114 9.27 -14.14 20.15
N VAL A 115 8.79 -14.30 18.92
CA VAL A 115 8.84 -15.54 18.13
C VAL A 115 9.26 -15.23 16.71
N GLY A 116 10.08 -16.10 16.12
CA GLY A 116 10.58 -15.94 14.78
C GLY A 116 10.97 -17.26 14.12
N ALA A 117 11.50 -17.16 12.91
CA ALA A 117 12.07 -18.29 12.19
C ALA A 117 13.24 -17.82 11.32
N ARG A 118 14.15 -18.76 11.01
CA ARG A 118 15.28 -18.56 10.11
C ARG A 118 15.23 -19.57 8.99
N PHE A 119 15.47 -19.10 7.78
CA PHE A 119 15.53 -19.88 6.55
C PHE A 119 16.94 -19.82 5.97
N SER A 120 17.35 -20.92 5.35
CA SER A 120 18.61 -21.02 4.60
C SER A 120 18.36 -21.35 3.13
N ALA A 121 19.13 -20.72 2.26
CA ALA A 121 19.21 -20.91 0.82
C ALA A 121 20.68 -20.87 0.38
N GLU A 122 20.96 -21.00 -0.92
CA GLU A 122 22.32 -20.87 -1.42
C GLU A 122 22.80 -19.41 -1.32
N ALA A 123 24.12 -19.19 -1.28
CA ALA A 123 24.68 -17.85 -1.05
C ALA A 123 24.35 -16.86 -2.17
N GLU A 124 24.14 -17.36 -3.39
CA GLU A 124 23.70 -16.60 -4.56
C GLU A 124 22.20 -16.28 -4.59
N ASP A 125 21.40 -16.99 -3.80
CA ASP A 125 19.97 -16.74 -3.73
C ASP A 125 19.66 -15.41 -3.05
N ARG A 126 18.66 -14.74 -3.60
CA ARG A 126 18.20 -13.41 -3.21
C ARG A 126 16.80 -13.49 -2.63
N PHE A 127 16.49 -12.53 -1.76
CA PHE A 127 15.19 -12.41 -1.09
C PHE A 127 14.55 -11.08 -1.47
N TYR A 128 13.26 -11.11 -1.79
CA TYR A 128 12.49 -9.98 -2.27
C TYR A 128 11.24 -9.76 -1.41
N GLY A 129 10.70 -8.55 -1.43
CA GLY A 129 9.49 -8.17 -0.70
C GLY A 129 9.81 -7.48 0.62
N VAL A 130 8.94 -7.69 1.62
CA VAL A 130 8.93 -7.06 2.95
C VAL A 130 8.60 -5.56 2.97
N TRP A 131 9.24 -4.77 2.13
CA TRP A 131 9.03 -3.33 2.09
C TRP A 131 9.19 -2.74 0.69
N GLU A 132 8.52 -1.61 0.44
CA GLU A 132 8.63 -0.91 -0.83
C GLU A 132 9.94 -0.12 -0.97
N TYR A 133 10.46 0.44 0.11
CA TYR A 133 11.63 1.31 0.04
C TYR A 133 12.82 0.56 -0.58
N PRO A 134 13.52 1.12 -1.58
CA PRO A 134 14.58 0.43 -2.29
C PRO A 134 15.93 0.76 -1.65
N TRP A 135 16.31 0.01 -0.62
CA TRP A 135 17.62 0.18 0.02
C TRP A 135 18.74 0.14 -1.00
N ASP A 136 19.58 1.18 -0.99
CA ASP A 136 20.73 1.35 -1.87
C ASP A 136 20.37 1.16 -3.37
N ASP A 137 19.15 1.55 -3.77
CA ASP A 137 18.59 1.35 -5.11
C ASP A 137 18.57 -0.14 -5.58
N GLN A 138 18.34 -1.06 -4.64
CA GLN A 138 18.27 -2.49 -4.92
C GLN A 138 16.83 -3.04 -4.93
N LEU A 139 16.61 -4.04 -5.77
CA LEU A 139 15.34 -4.78 -5.82
C LEU A 139 15.21 -5.85 -4.73
N ASP A 140 16.33 -6.46 -4.34
CA ASP A 140 16.35 -7.49 -3.30
C ASP A 140 16.70 -6.89 -1.92
N ASN A 141 16.74 -7.75 -0.90
CA ASN A 141 16.95 -7.36 0.49
C ASN A 141 18.39 -7.67 0.98
N SER A 142 19.34 -7.96 0.09
CA SER A 142 20.71 -8.35 0.49
C SER A 142 21.35 -7.31 1.41
N GLY A 143 21.83 -7.76 2.57
CA GLY A 143 22.51 -6.87 3.52
C GLY A 143 21.57 -6.04 4.40
N ILE A 144 20.25 -6.23 4.27
CA ILE A 144 19.26 -5.41 4.98
C ILE A 144 18.80 -6.09 6.27
N GLU A 145 18.88 -5.37 7.38
CA GLU A 145 18.22 -5.70 8.64
C GLU A 145 17.42 -4.48 9.09
N PHE A 146 16.10 -4.61 9.16
CA PHE A 146 15.23 -3.50 9.51
C PHE A 146 13.92 -3.97 10.16
N GLU A 147 13.27 -3.06 10.89
CA GLU A 147 11.95 -3.31 11.46
C GLU A 147 10.88 -3.33 10.37
N LEU A 148 9.77 -4.06 10.59
CA LEU A 148 8.61 -4.06 9.71
C LEU A 148 7.79 -2.77 9.87
N LYS A 149 8.40 -1.67 9.43
CA LYS A 149 7.85 -0.31 9.31
C LYS A 149 8.41 0.30 8.04
N GLY A 150 7.81 1.38 7.54
CA GLY A 150 8.47 2.14 6.48
C GLY A 150 9.51 3.11 7.00
N VAL A 151 10.02 3.91 6.08
CA VAL A 151 11.14 4.82 6.30
C VAL A 151 10.64 6.25 6.44
N GLY A 152 11.38 7.08 7.19
CA GLY A 152 11.11 8.51 7.29
C GLY A 152 11.81 9.28 6.18
N ASN A 153 12.55 10.33 6.53
CA ASN A 153 13.44 10.99 5.58
C ASN A 153 14.58 10.06 5.19
N SER A 154 14.70 9.75 3.91
CA SER A 154 15.68 8.81 3.38
C SER A 154 16.08 9.22 1.95
N GLU A 155 17.13 8.60 1.42
CA GLU A 155 17.64 8.93 0.10
C GLU A 155 16.57 8.65 -0.97
N GLY A 156 16.45 9.55 -1.95
CA GLY A 156 15.53 9.41 -3.08
C GLY A 156 14.04 9.59 -2.76
N VAL A 157 13.58 9.18 -1.58
CA VAL A 157 12.17 9.28 -1.19
C VAL A 157 12.00 9.37 0.33
N ASN A 158 11.17 10.30 0.79
CA ASN A 158 10.79 10.40 2.18
C ASN A 158 9.43 9.72 2.44
N TRP A 159 9.26 9.13 3.62
CA TRP A 159 7.98 8.61 4.11
C TRP A 159 7.39 7.43 3.32
N ALA A 160 8.19 6.70 2.54
CA ALA A 160 7.78 5.46 1.88
C ALA A 160 7.40 4.40 2.94
N ASN A 161 6.21 3.81 2.83
CA ASN A 161 5.61 3.07 3.94
C ASN A 161 4.75 1.84 3.60
N ALA A 162 4.69 1.40 2.36
CA ALA A 162 4.12 0.09 2.05
C ALA A 162 5.03 -1.05 2.54
N ARG A 163 4.41 -2.02 3.24
CA ARG A 163 5.11 -3.16 3.83
C ARG A 163 4.25 -4.41 3.91
N ALA A 164 4.90 -5.56 3.99
CA ALA A 164 4.24 -6.85 4.12
C ALA A 164 5.11 -7.80 4.96
N PRO A 165 4.55 -8.61 5.89
CA PRO A 165 5.31 -9.66 6.55
C PRO A 165 5.51 -10.88 5.62
N PHE A 166 5.94 -10.63 4.38
CA PHE A 166 6.10 -11.60 3.31
C PHE A 166 7.40 -11.35 2.55
N PHE A 167 8.15 -12.42 2.31
CA PHE A 167 9.26 -12.42 1.35
C PHE A 167 9.19 -13.65 0.46
N PHE A 168 9.88 -13.60 -0.68
CA PHE A 168 10.14 -14.78 -1.49
C PHE A 168 11.55 -14.76 -2.06
N SER A 169 12.01 -15.92 -2.51
CA SER A 169 13.34 -16.10 -3.05
C SER A 169 13.32 -16.67 -4.47
N ASN A 170 14.35 -16.32 -5.26
CA ASN A 170 14.64 -16.97 -6.53
C ASN A 170 14.97 -18.47 -6.37
N ALA A 171 15.25 -18.95 -5.15
CA ALA A 171 15.29 -20.37 -4.79
C ALA A 171 13.93 -21.09 -5.00
N GLY A 172 12.85 -20.34 -5.26
CA GLY A 172 11.55 -20.91 -5.65
C GLY A 172 10.60 -21.16 -4.48
N TYR A 173 10.62 -20.30 -3.46
CA TYR A 173 9.65 -20.34 -2.35
C TYR A 173 9.35 -18.95 -1.81
N GLY A 174 8.21 -18.83 -1.13
CA GLY A 174 7.81 -17.65 -0.36
C GLY A 174 7.58 -18.01 1.11
N VAL A 175 7.65 -17.02 1.98
CA VAL A 175 7.31 -17.14 3.39
C VAL A 175 6.44 -15.97 3.80
N TYR A 176 5.28 -16.27 4.40
CA TYR A 176 4.34 -15.27 4.92
C TYR A 176 4.14 -15.47 6.41
N ALA A 177 4.47 -14.46 7.23
CA ALA A 177 4.15 -14.44 8.65
C ALA A 177 2.78 -13.76 8.85
N ASP A 178 1.80 -14.54 9.31
CA ASP A 178 0.40 -14.12 9.43
C ASP A 178 0.17 -13.39 10.76
N THR A 179 0.61 -12.14 10.82
CA THR A 179 0.54 -11.31 12.01
C THR A 179 0.49 -9.83 11.66
N LEU A 180 -0.16 -9.04 12.52
CA LEU A 180 -0.13 -7.58 12.51
C LEU A 180 0.78 -7.01 13.60
N GLN A 181 1.48 -7.87 14.36
CA GLN A 181 2.39 -7.41 15.39
C GLN A 181 3.65 -6.80 14.77
N MET A 182 4.27 -5.85 15.48
CA MET A 182 5.58 -5.34 15.10
C MET A 182 6.62 -6.46 15.11
N GLY A 183 7.58 -6.37 14.19
CA GLY A 183 8.68 -7.30 14.08
C GLY A 183 9.82 -6.72 13.27
N SER A 184 10.78 -7.57 12.89
CA SER A 184 11.86 -7.22 12.00
C SER A 184 12.19 -8.37 11.07
N PHE A 185 12.88 -8.04 9.97
CA PHE A 185 13.49 -9.00 9.08
C PHE A 185 15.00 -8.75 9.00
N ASN A 186 15.77 -9.82 8.86
CA ASN A 186 17.22 -9.80 8.75
C ASN A 186 17.67 -10.66 7.57
N PHE A 187 18.30 -10.00 6.60
CA PHE A 187 18.89 -10.53 5.38
C PHE A 187 20.37 -10.14 5.28
N SER A 188 21.01 -9.81 6.41
CA SER A 188 22.39 -9.34 6.49
C SER A 188 23.41 -10.42 6.07
N MET A 189 23.04 -11.70 6.21
CA MET A 189 23.88 -12.84 5.87
C MET A 189 23.43 -13.45 4.53
N PRO A 190 24.34 -13.63 3.54
CA PRO A 190 24.01 -14.27 2.27
C PRO A 190 23.36 -15.65 2.46
N GLY A 191 22.34 -15.94 1.67
CA GLY A 191 21.57 -17.19 1.76
C GLY A 191 20.76 -17.35 3.05
N THR A 192 20.63 -16.32 3.90
CA THR A 192 19.86 -16.39 5.14
C THR A 192 18.75 -15.34 5.15
N ALA A 193 17.53 -15.78 5.51
CA ALA A 193 16.41 -14.90 5.79
C ALA A 193 15.87 -15.20 7.19
N GLU A 194 15.78 -14.20 8.04
CA GLU A 194 15.26 -14.33 9.40
C GLU A 194 14.17 -13.29 9.64
N PHE A 195 13.15 -13.66 10.41
CA PHE A 195 12.19 -12.72 10.97
C PHE A 195 11.89 -13.02 12.41
N VAL A 196 11.52 -12.00 13.16
CA VAL A 196 11.10 -12.08 14.57
C VAL A 196 9.97 -11.08 14.81
N PHE A 197 8.92 -11.50 15.49
CA PHE A 197 7.74 -10.69 15.81
C PHE A 197 7.48 -10.63 17.31
N ASN A 198 6.96 -9.50 17.78
CA ASN A 198 6.52 -9.26 19.15
C ASN A 198 5.19 -9.97 19.42
N THR A 199 5.23 -11.30 19.44
CA THR A 199 4.11 -12.16 19.78
C THR A 199 4.59 -13.43 20.46
N SER A 200 3.78 -13.97 21.35
CA SER A 200 3.96 -15.29 21.95
C SER A 200 3.31 -16.42 21.14
N SER A 201 2.52 -16.06 20.11
CA SER A 201 1.88 -17.00 19.19
C SER A 201 2.03 -16.49 17.76
N LEU A 202 2.72 -17.27 16.92
CA LEU A 202 2.98 -16.91 15.53
C LEU A 202 2.54 -18.04 14.59
N VAL A 203 1.81 -17.69 13.55
CA VAL A 203 1.56 -18.54 12.39
C VAL A 203 2.35 -17.99 11.22
N TYR A 204 3.05 -18.85 10.51
CA TYR A 204 3.62 -18.51 9.21
C TYR A 204 3.48 -19.66 8.23
N TYR A 205 3.55 -19.32 6.95
CA TYR A 205 3.36 -20.24 5.85
C TYR A 205 4.62 -20.28 5.01
N VAL A 206 5.06 -21.49 4.66
CA VAL A 206 6.00 -21.72 3.56
C VAL A 206 5.18 -21.99 2.31
N ILE A 207 5.39 -21.18 1.28
CA ILE A 207 4.62 -21.13 0.05
C ILE A 207 5.50 -21.65 -1.09
N LEU A 208 5.05 -22.72 -1.74
CA LEU A 208 5.76 -23.38 -2.83
C LEU A 208 4.99 -23.20 -4.14
N PRO A 209 5.68 -23.13 -5.28
CA PRO A 209 5.02 -22.83 -6.54
C PRO A 209 4.19 -24.01 -7.06
N ASP A 210 3.31 -23.73 -8.02
CA ASP A 210 2.52 -24.74 -8.74
C ASP A 210 3.38 -25.66 -9.60
N ARG A 211 4.49 -25.11 -10.10
CA ARG A 211 5.53 -25.81 -10.86
C ARG A 211 6.89 -25.13 -10.61
N PRO A 212 8.02 -25.83 -10.80
CA PRO A 212 9.33 -25.21 -10.66
C PRO A 212 9.46 -23.89 -11.46
N GLY A 213 9.96 -22.84 -10.81
CA GLY A 213 10.14 -21.51 -11.39
C GLY A 213 8.89 -20.62 -11.48
N ASP A 214 7.71 -21.08 -11.06
CA ASP A 214 6.48 -20.28 -11.11
C ASP A 214 6.32 -19.35 -9.90
N LEU A 215 7.13 -18.28 -9.84
CA LEU A 215 7.07 -17.29 -8.76
C LEU A 215 5.72 -16.57 -8.67
N LYS A 216 4.96 -16.48 -9.78
CA LYS A 216 3.63 -15.85 -9.79
C LYS A 216 2.61 -16.65 -8.99
N SER A 217 2.71 -17.98 -9.03
CA SER A 217 1.85 -18.83 -8.19
C SER A 217 2.11 -18.65 -6.69
N ILE A 218 3.35 -18.33 -6.30
CA ILE A 218 3.70 -18.00 -4.91
C ILE A 218 3.00 -16.70 -4.49
N LEU A 219 3.09 -15.65 -5.33
CA LEU A 219 2.41 -14.37 -5.07
C LEU A 219 0.89 -14.52 -5.02
N SER A 220 0.32 -15.39 -5.87
CA SER A 220 -1.12 -15.66 -5.90
C SER A 220 -1.57 -16.36 -4.62
N ALA A 221 -0.87 -17.43 -4.20
CA ALA A 221 -1.15 -18.14 -2.96
C ALA A 221 -0.96 -17.25 -1.72
N TYR A 222 0.03 -16.35 -1.75
CA TYR A 222 0.22 -15.34 -0.72
C TYR A 222 -0.98 -14.38 -0.65
N ALA A 223 -1.44 -13.85 -1.79
CA ALA A 223 -2.59 -12.95 -1.83
C ALA A 223 -3.88 -13.64 -1.32
N GLU A 224 -4.08 -14.93 -1.61
CA GLU A 224 -5.18 -15.73 -1.06
C GLU A 224 -5.14 -15.89 0.46
N LEU A 225 -3.94 -15.94 1.06
CA LEU A 225 -3.76 -16.04 2.51
C LEU A 225 -4.01 -14.72 3.25
N SER A 226 -3.82 -13.59 2.57
CA SER A 226 -3.70 -12.28 3.22
C SER A 226 -4.77 -11.32 2.73
N SER A 227 -4.66 -10.82 1.49
CA SER A 227 -5.64 -9.97 0.84
C SER A 227 -5.38 -9.93 -0.67
N THR A 228 -6.46 -9.85 -1.45
CA THR A 228 -6.41 -9.57 -2.89
C THR A 228 -6.81 -8.13 -3.15
N ILE A 229 -6.32 -7.54 -4.23
CA ILE A 229 -6.74 -6.20 -4.63
C ILE A 229 -8.19 -6.19 -5.14
N GLU A 230 -8.93 -5.15 -4.83
CA GLU A 230 -10.18 -4.82 -5.53
C GLU A 230 -9.85 -3.95 -6.74
N MET A 231 -10.39 -4.27 -7.92
CA MET A 231 -10.14 -3.48 -9.13
C MET A 231 -10.55 -2.02 -8.89
N PRO A 232 -9.65 -1.04 -9.01
CA PRO A 232 -10.00 0.37 -8.85
C PRO A 232 -10.99 0.80 -9.95
N PRO A 233 -11.75 1.89 -9.72
CA PRO A 233 -12.58 2.47 -10.77
C PRO A 233 -11.74 2.96 -11.96
N ASP A 234 -12.37 3.13 -13.13
CA ASP A 234 -11.68 3.59 -14.35
C ASP A 234 -10.91 4.91 -14.14
N SER A 235 -11.41 5.78 -13.25
CA SER A 235 -10.76 7.05 -12.92
C SER A 235 -9.40 6.88 -12.24
N GLY A 236 -9.17 5.76 -11.55
CA GLY A 236 -7.91 5.43 -10.90
C GLY A 236 -6.78 5.02 -11.85
N TYR A 237 -7.07 4.77 -13.12
CA TYR A 237 -6.06 4.37 -14.12
C TYR A 237 -5.52 5.52 -14.96
N GLY A 238 -6.17 6.69 -14.93
CA GLY A 238 -5.72 7.86 -15.67
C GLY A 238 -4.89 8.83 -14.83
N PRO A 239 -4.29 9.83 -15.48
CA PRO A 239 -3.55 10.86 -14.78
C PRO A 239 -4.44 11.61 -13.80
N THR A 240 -3.94 11.76 -12.57
CA THR A 240 -4.55 12.60 -11.54
C THR A 240 -3.73 13.87 -11.39
N PHE A 241 -4.39 15.02 -11.54
CA PHE A 241 -3.79 16.32 -11.30
C PHE A 241 -4.14 16.82 -9.90
N TRP A 242 -3.29 17.63 -9.30
CA TRP A 242 -3.49 18.06 -7.92
C TRP A 242 -2.90 19.44 -7.65
N SER A 243 -3.37 20.06 -6.58
CA SER A 243 -2.89 21.32 -6.03
C SER A 243 -2.50 21.09 -4.57
N ASP A 244 -1.31 21.54 -4.17
CA ASP A 244 -0.79 21.32 -2.81
C ASP A 244 -1.47 22.25 -1.81
N ASN A 245 -1.61 23.52 -2.17
CA ASN A 245 -2.04 24.57 -1.28
C ASN A 245 -3.11 25.48 -1.92
N CYS A 246 -4.33 25.44 -1.39
CA CYS A 246 -5.45 26.24 -1.90
C CYS A 246 -5.26 27.76 -1.75
N GLU A 247 -4.27 28.22 -0.98
CA GLU A 247 -4.00 29.63 -0.71
C GLU A 247 -2.97 30.24 -1.67
N GLU A 248 -2.12 29.42 -2.28
CA GLU A 248 -0.89 29.86 -2.95
C GLU A 248 -0.76 29.38 -4.39
N ASP A 249 -1.31 28.20 -4.73
CA ASP A 249 -1.09 27.53 -6.02
C ASP A 249 -2.00 28.07 -7.14
N PHE A 250 -2.03 29.38 -7.33
CA PHE A 250 -2.83 30.01 -8.37
C PHE A 250 -2.04 30.26 -9.65
N HIS A 251 -2.64 29.91 -10.78
CA HIS A 251 -2.07 30.13 -12.09
C HIS A 251 -2.83 31.21 -12.89
N GLY A 252 -2.07 32.02 -13.63
CA GLY A 252 -2.65 33.04 -14.51
C GLY A 252 -3.36 34.16 -13.73
N SER A 253 -4.68 34.27 -13.90
CA SER A 253 -5.51 35.35 -13.34
C SER A 253 -6.59 34.87 -12.38
N VAL A 254 -6.53 33.61 -11.93
CA VAL A 254 -7.50 33.06 -10.98
C VAL A 254 -7.30 33.65 -9.58
N SER A 255 -8.38 33.72 -8.81
CA SER A 255 -8.41 34.38 -7.49
C SER A 255 -8.67 33.45 -6.31
N ASN A 256 -8.97 32.18 -6.60
CA ASN A 256 -9.25 31.15 -5.60
C ASN A 256 -8.99 29.74 -6.18
N ALA A 257 -8.98 28.73 -5.30
CA ALA A 257 -8.68 27.35 -5.69
C ALA A 257 -9.72 26.78 -6.66
N GLN A 258 -11.02 27.05 -6.46
CA GLN A 258 -12.08 26.59 -7.36
C GLN A 258 -11.86 27.07 -8.80
N GLU A 259 -11.52 28.34 -8.99
CA GLU A 259 -11.17 28.91 -10.29
C GLU A 259 -9.90 28.28 -10.87
N ASN A 260 -8.90 27.99 -10.03
CA ASN A 260 -7.67 27.34 -10.45
C ASN A 260 -7.92 25.96 -11.08
N TYR A 261 -8.78 25.12 -10.48
CA TYR A 261 -9.14 23.83 -11.08
C TYR A 261 -9.82 23.97 -12.44
N TYR A 262 -10.70 24.96 -12.61
CA TYR A 262 -11.32 25.24 -13.90
C TYR A 262 -10.29 25.71 -14.93
N ASP A 263 -9.33 26.52 -14.52
CA ASP A 263 -8.23 26.96 -15.39
C ASP A 263 -7.37 25.78 -15.84
N VAL A 264 -6.92 24.93 -14.92
CA VAL A 264 -6.18 23.69 -15.24
C VAL A 264 -6.95 22.83 -16.23
N ILE A 265 -8.25 22.62 -16.02
CA ILE A 265 -9.10 21.84 -16.94
C ILE A 265 -9.19 22.47 -18.33
N ASN A 266 -9.33 23.79 -18.41
CA ASN A 266 -9.31 24.49 -19.70
C ASN A 266 -7.96 24.27 -20.40
N HIS A 267 -6.85 24.37 -19.67
CA HIS A 267 -5.53 24.10 -20.19
C HIS A 267 -5.39 22.65 -20.68
N LEU A 268 -5.85 21.67 -19.93
CA LEU A 268 -5.87 20.26 -20.36
C LEU A 268 -6.69 20.08 -21.64
N TYR A 269 -7.88 20.68 -21.71
CA TYR A 269 -8.76 20.61 -22.87
C TYR A 269 -8.11 21.23 -24.12
N TYR A 270 -7.64 22.47 -24.04
CA TYR A 270 -7.07 23.18 -25.18
C TYR A 270 -5.73 22.59 -25.64
N ASN A 271 -4.95 22.01 -24.72
CA ASN A 271 -3.70 21.30 -25.05
C ASN A 271 -3.91 19.81 -25.37
N GLN A 272 -5.16 19.33 -25.37
CA GLN A 272 -5.52 17.94 -25.68
C GLN A 272 -4.85 16.90 -24.76
N ILE A 273 -4.60 17.27 -23.50
CA ILE A 273 -4.07 16.39 -22.45
C ILE A 273 -5.24 15.72 -21.73
N ARG A 274 -5.17 14.39 -21.58
CA ARG A 274 -6.20 13.62 -20.89
C ARG A 274 -5.87 13.52 -19.40
N ALA A 275 -6.89 13.65 -18.56
CA ALA A 275 -6.85 13.32 -17.15
C ALA A 275 -8.21 12.74 -16.76
N THR A 276 -8.23 11.99 -15.65
CA THR A 276 -9.42 11.30 -15.15
C THR A 276 -9.85 11.78 -13.79
N SER A 277 -8.93 12.39 -13.04
CA SER A 277 -9.20 12.86 -11.69
C SER A 277 -8.38 14.08 -11.32
N MET A 278 -8.89 14.77 -10.31
CA MET A 278 -8.28 15.91 -9.64
C MET A 278 -8.29 15.64 -8.14
N PHE A 279 -7.33 16.15 -7.38
CA PHE A 279 -7.48 16.18 -5.92
C PHE A 279 -6.95 17.47 -5.30
N ALA A 280 -7.60 17.88 -4.21
CA ALA A 280 -7.10 18.94 -3.34
C ALA A 280 -6.25 18.34 -2.22
N ASP A 281 -4.96 18.70 -2.20
CA ASP A 281 -4.15 18.54 -1.01
C ASP A 281 -4.46 19.64 0.00
N ARG A 282 -3.82 19.55 1.16
CA ARG A 282 -4.03 20.46 2.29
C ARG A 282 -3.13 21.70 2.23
N PRO A 283 -3.67 22.91 2.46
CA PRO A 283 -5.05 23.17 2.88
C PRO A 283 -6.07 23.16 1.73
N TYR A 284 -7.32 22.83 2.07
CA TYR A 284 -8.53 23.00 1.26
C TYR A 284 -9.79 23.38 2.08
N GLY A 285 -9.86 22.93 3.33
CA GLY A 285 -10.91 23.23 4.31
C GLY A 285 -10.49 24.31 5.32
N THR A 286 -11.42 24.70 6.20
CA THR A 286 -11.18 25.74 7.20
C THR A 286 -10.23 25.26 8.32
N GLY A 287 -9.72 26.21 9.10
CA GLY A 287 -8.91 25.92 10.29
C GLY A 287 -7.42 25.86 10.00
N ASN A 288 -6.67 25.08 10.78
CA ASN A 288 -5.21 25.06 10.74
C ASN A 288 -4.70 24.04 9.70
N TYR A 289 -4.44 24.50 8.47
CA TYR A 289 -4.04 23.66 7.32
C TYR A 289 -5.04 22.54 6.98
N SER A 290 -6.33 22.72 7.30
CA SER A 290 -7.40 21.73 7.06
C SER A 290 -7.26 20.38 7.76
N TYR A 291 -6.37 20.25 8.76
CA TYR A 291 -6.29 19.03 9.55
C TYR A 291 -7.45 18.97 10.53
N GLY A 292 -8.27 17.92 10.46
CA GLY A 292 -9.28 17.63 11.47
C GLY A 292 -10.58 18.44 11.37
N ASN A 293 -10.76 19.24 10.33
CA ASN A 293 -12.07 19.76 9.93
C ASN A 293 -12.56 19.02 8.68
N PHE A 294 -13.87 18.88 8.54
CA PHE A 294 -14.51 18.14 7.45
C PHE A 294 -15.38 19.08 6.60
N ASP A 295 -14.71 20.04 5.94
CA ASP A 295 -15.36 21.09 5.16
C ASP A 295 -14.49 21.57 3.98
N PHE A 296 -15.00 22.53 3.22
CA PHE A 296 -14.25 23.33 2.25
C PHE A 296 -14.26 24.78 2.69
N ASP A 297 -13.11 25.47 2.64
CA ASP A 297 -13.07 26.88 3.01
C ASP A 297 -13.81 27.73 1.97
N PRO A 298 -14.88 28.47 2.33
CA PRO A 298 -15.69 29.22 1.39
C PRO A 298 -14.94 30.39 0.73
N VAL A 299 -13.79 30.81 1.26
CA VAL A 299 -12.92 31.80 0.61
C VAL A 299 -12.32 31.22 -0.68
N TYR A 300 -11.92 29.95 -0.64
CA TYR A 300 -11.21 29.29 -1.75
C TYR A 300 -12.13 28.40 -2.60
N TYR A 301 -13.20 27.90 -2.01
CA TYR A 301 -14.23 27.06 -2.62
C TYR A 301 -15.63 27.63 -2.32
N PRO A 302 -16.05 28.71 -3.00
CA PRO A 302 -17.31 29.39 -2.68
C PRO A 302 -18.56 28.55 -2.97
N THR A 303 -18.46 27.54 -3.85
CA THR A 303 -19.58 26.68 -4.25
C THR A 303 -19.14 25.22 -4.44
N PRO A 304 -18.68 24.53 -3.39
CA PRO A 304 -17.98 23.24 -3.51
C PRO A 304 -18.85 22.16 -4.16
N GLU A 305 -20.13 22.04 -3.78
CA GLU A 305 -21.06 21.08 -4.39
C GLU A 305 -21.24 21.31 -5.91
N ALA A 306 -21.47 22.56 -6.32
CA ALA A 306 -21.64 22.88 -7.73
C ALA A 306 -20.34 22.70 -8.52
N PHE A 307 -19.20 23.04 -7.90
CA PHE A 307 -17.88 22.83 -8.45
C PHE A 307 -17.59 21.37 -8.72
N ILE A 308 -17.71 20.51 -7.71
CA ILE A 308 -17.43 19.07 -7.83
C ILE A 308 -18.41 18.42 -8.80
N LYS A 309 -19.68 18.87 -8.81
CA LYS A 309 -20.66 18.42 -9.80
C LYS A 309 -20.21 18.77 -11.23
N ASN A 310 -19.74 19.98 -11.48
CA ASN A 310 -19.26 20.37 -12.81
C ASN A 310 -18.08 19.50 -13.25
N LEU A 311 -17.13 19.21 -12.34
CA LEU A 311 -16.02 18.30 -12.61
C LEU A 311 -16.52 16.91 -13.04
N SER A 312 -17.45 16.35 -12.27
CA SER A 312 -18.07 15.05 -12.59
C SER A 312 -18.82 15.07 -13.93
N ASP A 313 -19.57 16.13 -14.22
CA ASP A 313 -20.29 16.29 -15.51
C ASP A 313 -19.30 16.37 -16.70
N TRP A 314 -18.06 16.81 -16.47
CA TRP A 314 -16.99 16.86 -17.47
C TRP A 314 -16.10 15.60 -17.51
N GLY A 315 -16.38 14.62 -16.65
CA GLY A 315 -15.68 13.34 -16.62
C GLY A 315 -14.45 13.29 -15.72
N PHE A 316 -14.33 14.20 -14.75
CA PHE A 316 -13.29 14.16 -13.71
C PHE A 316 -13.88 13.74 -12.37
N ASP A 317 -13.26 12.76 -11.72
CA ASP A 317 -13.49 12.52 -10.30
C ASP A 317 -12.66 13.50 -9.47
N PHE A 318 -13.22 13.98 -8.37
CA PHE A 318 -12.54 14.90 -7.46
C PHE A 318 -12.31 14.22 -6.11
N GLN A 319 -11.09 14.26 -5.62
CA GLN A 319 -10.66 13.62 -4.37
C GLN A 319 -10.13 14.67 -3.39
N VAL A 320 -9.98 14.31 -2.12
CA VAL A 320 -9.40 15.20 -1.10
C VAL A 320 -8.36 14.48 -0.26
N TRP A 321 -7.37 15.22 0.21
CA TRP A 321 -6.44 14.74 1.24
C TRP A 321 -7.16 14.50 2.57
N VAL A 322 -6.82 13.39 3.23
CA VAL A 322 -7.28 13.07 4.59
C VAL A 322 -6.16 12.41 5.38
N ALA A 323 -6.15 12.66 6.69
CA ALA A 323 -5.37 11.89 7.65
C ALA A 323 -6.16 11.77 8.95
N ASN A 324 -5.86 10.76 9.77
CA ASN A 324 -6.41 10.65 11.12
C ASN A 324 -5.73 11.61 12.11
N ARG A 325 -5.29 12.78 11.67
CA ARG A 325 -4.58 13.79 12.47
C ARG A 325 -5.40 15.06 12.61
N ALA A 326 -5.24 15.74 13.74
CA ALA A 326 -5.96 16.97 14.02
C ALA A 326 -5.04 18.01 14.67
N PHE A 327 -5.04 19.24 14.15
CA PHE A 327 -4.33 20.37 14.77
C PHE A 327 -5.15 20.99 15.91
N LEU A 328 -4.50 21.78 16.76
CA LEU A 328 -5.17 22.55 17.82
C LEU A 328 -6.37 23.35 17.27
N ASP A 329 -7.41 23.45 18.10
CA ASP A 329 -8.63 24.22 17.85
C ASP A 329 -9.49 23.75 16.66
N THR A 330 -9.18 22.58 16.09
CA THR A 330 -10.00 21.93 15.05
C THR A 330 -11.09 21.06 15.66
N GLU A 331 -12.13 20.76 14.88
CA GLU A 331 -13.27 19.96 15.32
C GLU A 331 -12.82 18.59 15.85
N LEU A 332 -12.02 17.86 15.06
CA LEU A 332 -11.52 16.54 15.41
C LEU A 332 -10.62 16.58 16.65
N TYR A 333 -9.77 17.61 16.80
CA TYR A 333 -8.90 17.73 17.97
C TYR A 333 -9.71 17.94 19.25
N ASN A 334 -10.66 18.88 19.23
CA ASN A 334 -11.50 19.20 20.38
C ASN A 334 -12.33 17.98 20.82
N ALA A 335 -12.93 17.26 19.86
CA ALA A 335 -13.65 16.02 20.15
C ALA A 335 -12.71 14.95 20.73
N SER A 336 -11.50 14.82 20.20
CA SER A 336 -10.53 13.81 20.64
C SER A 336 -10.02 14.06 22.05
N VAL A 337 -9.72 15.31 22.41
CA VAL A 337 -9.29 15.67 23.78
C VAL A 337 -10.42 15.45 24.77
N ALA A 338 -11.64 15.89 24.44
CA ALA A 338 -12.80 15.75 25.32
C ALA A 338 -13.16 14.29 25.65
N ASN A 339 -12.89 13.37 24.72
CA ASN A 339 -13.23 11.94 24.85
C ASN A 339 -12.02 11.03 25.11
N GLY A 340 -10.81 11.58 25.23
CA GLY A 340 -9.60 10.79 25.48
C GLY A 340 -9.21 9.87 24.32
N TRP A 341 -9.39 10.32 23.08
CA TRP A 341 -9.13 9.52 21.88
C TRP A 341 -7.73 9.68 21.28
N LEU A 342 -6.89 10.55 21.82
CA LEU A 342 -5.51 10.71 21.36
C LEU A 342 -4.59 9.61 21.93
N PHE A 343 -3.51 9.30 21.23
CA PHE A 343 -2.46 8.44 21.80
C PHE A 343 -1.79 9.13 23.01
N PRO A 344 -1.43 8.37 24.05
CA PRO A 344 -0.80 8.94 25.24
C PRO A 344 0.63 9.41 24.95
N GLY A 345 1.06 10.47 25.64
CA GLY A 345 2.45 10.92 25.64
C GLY A 345 2.88 11.76 24.44
N ILE A 346 1.92 12.21 23.62
CA ILE A 346 2.18 13.08 22.46
C ILE A 346 1.64 14.47 22.77
N ASP A 347 2.50 15.46 22.59
CA ASP A 347 2.15 16.86 22.73
C ASP A 347 1.33 17.30 21.51
N GLY A 348 0.17 17.92 21.76
CA GLY A 348 -0.72 18.42 20.71
C GLY A 348 -0.11 19.52 19.83
N GLU A 349 0.92 20.19 20.33
CA GLU A 349 1.63 21.26 19.62
C GLU A 349 2.82 20.75 18.79
N ILE A 350 3.27 19.51 19.04
CA ILE A 350 4.38 18.89 18.33
C ILE A 350 3.80 18.05 17.17
N PHE A 351 4.49 18.04 16.02
CA PHE A 351 4.24 17.08 14.94
C PHE A 351 2.95 17.25 14.11
N ARG A 352 2.65 18.47 13.64
CA ARG A 352 1.49 18.73 12.76
C ARG A 352 0.15 18.17 13.29
N GLY A 353 0.00 18.13 14.62
CA GLY A 353 -1.17 17.59 15.31
C GLY A 353 -1.10 16.08 15.59
N PRO A 354 -1.59 15.62 16.76
CA PRO A 354 -1.53 14.22 17.14
C PRO A 354 -2.51 13.37 16.32
N ALA A 355 -2.15 12.10 16.13
CA ALA A 355 -3.06 11.15 15.52
C ALA A 355 -4.19 10.72 16.47
N LEU A 356 -5.37 10.51 15.90
CA LEU A 356 -6.52 9.89 16.53
C LEU A 356 -6.31 8.39 16.68
N ASN A 357 -6.64 7.86 17.85
CA ASN A 357 -6.59 6.43 18.10
C ASN A 357 -7.84 5.72 17.54
N LEU A 358 -7.77 5.28 16.27
CA LEU A 358 -8.86 4.60 15.56
C LEU A 358 -9.17 3.15 16.05
N SER A 359 -8.43 2.63 17.03
CA SER A 359 -8.74 1.36 17.68
C SER A 359 -9.85 1.51 18.71
N ILE A 360 -10.10 2.74 19.17
CA ILE A 360 -11.24 3.11 20.00
C ILE A 360 -12.48 3.14 19.08
N PRO A 361 -13.50 2.28 19.29
CA PRO A 361 -14.66 2.21 18.41
C PRO A 361 -15.38 3.55 18.22
N GLU A 362 -15.56 4.31 19.30
CA GLU A 362 -16.25 5.60 19.28
C GLU A 362 -15.47 6.66 18.47
N ALA A 363 -14.14 6.65 18.57
CA ALA A 363 -13.28 7.52 17.76
C ALA A 363 -13.37 7.18 16.27
N TYR A 364 -13.37 5.89 15.94
CA TYR A 364 -13.52 5.41 14.57
C TYR A 364 -14.89 5.79 13.99
N ASP A 365 -15.96 5.59 14.75
CA ASP A 365 -17.32 5.90 14.31
C ASP A 365 -17.50 7.42 14.13
N TYR A 366 -16.95 8.24 15.03
CA TYR A 366 -16.93 9.70 14.87
C TYR A 366 -16.21 10.10 13.59
N PHE A 367 -14.97 9.62 13.40
CA PHE A 367 -14.16 9.97 12.23
C PHE A 367 -14.85 9.57 10.93
N LYS A 368 -15.38 8.34 10.87
CA LYS A 368 -16.12 7.82 9.72
C LYS A 368 -17.40 8.62 9.42
N GLN A 369 -18.15 9.01 10.45
CA GLN A 369 -19.36 9.81 10.28
C GLN A 369 -19.04 11.17 9.68
N HIS A 370 -18.00 11.87 10.15
CA HIS A 370 -17.69 13.20 9.66
C HIS A 370 -17.06 13.18 8.26
N LEU A 371 -16.27 12.16 7.94
CA LEU A 371 -15.80 11.91 6.57
C LEU A 371 -16.93 11.80 5.54
N SER A 372 -18.16 11.42 5.96
CA SER A 372 -19.31 11.32 5.06
C SER A 372 -19.77 12.66 4.47
N TYR A 373 -19.30 13.79 5.01
CA TYR A 373 -19.50 15.10 4.39
C TYR A 373 -18.95 15.14 2.96
N PHE A 374 -17.73 14.66 2.74
CA PHE A 374 -17.06 14.71 1.45
C PHE A 374 -17.84 14.00 0.32
N PRO A 375 -18.25 12.73 0.44
CA PRO A 375 -19.09 12.10 -0.56
C PRO A 375 -20.45 12.76 -0.69
N SER A 376 -21.00 13.33 0.40
CA SER A 376 -22.29 14.04 0.33
C SER A 376 -22.27 15.28 -0.58
N VAL A 377 -21.09 15.90 -0.76
CA VAL A 377 -20.89 17.02 -1.69
C VAL A 377 -20.26 16.60 -3.03
N GLY A 378 -20.08 15.29 -3.24
CA GLY A 378 -19.68 14.70 -4.52
C GLY A 378 -18.21 14.29 -4.64
N VAL A 379 -17.42 14.36 -3.56
CA VAL A 379 -16.03 13.85 -3.56
C VAL A 379 -16.03 12.34 -3.78
N LYS A 380 -15.11 11.84 -4.62
CA LYS A 380 -15.01 10.45 -5.07
C LYS A 380 -13.63 9.85 -4.80
N GLY A 381 -13.21 9.90 -3.56
CA GLY A 381 -12.00 9.23 -3.07
C GLY A 381 -11.11 10.13 -2.25
N TYR A 382 -10.05 9.51 -1.73
CA TYR A 382 -9.17 10.12 -0.76
C TYR A 382 -7.69 9.83 -1.05
N LYS A 383 -6.86 10.88 -0.89
CA LYS A 383 -5.43 10.72 -0.62
C LYS A 383 -5.25 10.52 0.89
N ILE A 384 -5.04 9.28 1.32
CA ILE A 384 -4.92 8.88 2.73
C ILE A 384 -3.46 9.00 3.16
N ASP A 385 -3.11 10.16 3.72
CA ASP A 385 -1.74 10.51 4.06
C ASP A 385 -1.38 10.18 5.50
N ARG A 386 -0.07 10.13 5.77
CA ARG A 386 0.51 9.80 7.07
C ARG A 386 0.20 8.34 7.45
N GLY A 387 0.33 8.05 8.75
CA GLY A 387 0.09 6.72 9.33
C GLY A 387 1.36 6.00 9.81
N GLU A 388 2.54 6.57 9.59
CA GLU A 388 3.84 5.97 9.90
C GLU A 388 4.68 6.71 10.95
N GLU A 389 4.26 7.91 11.34
CA GLU A 389 5.13 8.87 12.04
C GLU A 389 5.12 8.72 13.58
N GLY A 390 5.06 7.48 14.07
CA GLY A 390 5.17 7.15 15.50
C GLY A 390 3.85 6.78 16.17
N GLU A 391 2.71 7.31 15.74
CA GLU A 391 1.36 6.93 16.20
C GLU A 391 0.76 5.78 15.38
N MET A 392 1.60 4.79 15.06
CA MET A 392 1.20 3.72 14.17
C MET A 392 0.12 2.85 14.80
N GLN A 393 -1.02 2.77 14.11
CA GLN A 393 -1.98 1.71 14.27
C GLN A 393 -1.97 0.80 13.06
N PHE A 394 -1.90 -0.49 13.32
CA PHE A 394 -2.27 -1.49 12.32
C PHE A 394 -3.80 -1.55 12.25
N SER A 395 -4.40 -0.63 11.51
CA SER A 395 -5.81 -0.68 11.19
C SER A 395 -5.98 -1.27 9.79
N ASN A 396 -6.67 -2.42 9.70
CA ASN A 396 -7.20 -2.91 8.43
C ASN A 396 -8.50 -2.20 8.03
N LYS A 397 -8.95 -1.23 8.83
CA LYS A 397 -10.15 -0.44 8.53
C LYS A 397 -9.74 0.71 7.63
N ILE A 398 -10.33 0.74 6.45
CA ILE A 398 -10.30 1.89 5.54
C ILE A 398 -11.68 2.53 5.54
N TRP A 399 -11.71 3.82 5.27
CA TRP A 399 -12.89 4.66 5.24
C TRP A 399 -13.04 5.22 3.82
N GLY A 400 -14.28 5.22 3.33
CA GLY A 400 -14.64 5.69 2.00
C GLY A 400 -15.78 4.88 1.40
N GLU A 401 -16.37 5.39 0.32
CA GLU A 401 -17.41 4.67 -0.41
C GLU A 401 -16.81 3.66 -1.38
N SER A 402 -17.51 2.55 -1.58
CA SER A 402 -17.10 1.54 -2.57
C SER A 402 -17.07 2.14 -3.98
N ASN A 403 -16.08 1.75 -4.78
CA ASN A 403 -15.83 2.21 -6.17
C ASN A 403 -15.23 3.61 -6.31
N PHE A 404 -14.73 4.23 -5.23
CA PHE A 404 -13.86 5.39 -5.34
C PHE A 404 -12.40 4.97 -5.46
N PHE A 405 -11.58 5.87 -6.02
CA PHE A 405 -10.14 5.67 -6.05
C PHE A 405 -9.54 6.25 -4.79
N ASP A 406 -9.20 5.38 -3.85
CA ASP A 406 -8.45 5.73 -2.65
C ASP A 406 -7.01 5.23 -2.79
N PHE A 407 -6.06 6.06 -2.38
CA PHE A 407 -4.65 5.69 -2.31
C PHE A 407 -4.06 6.12 -0.96
N ALA A 408 -3.12 5.34 -0.44
CA ALA A 408 -2.57 5.47 0.92
C ALA A 408 -1.04 5.41 0.92
N ARG A 409 -0.40 6.23 1.78
CA ARG A 409 1.07 6.24 1.93
C ARG A 409 1.53 5.07 2.79
N SER A 410 0.81 4.84 3.88
CA SER A 410 1.06 3.81 4.87
C SER A 410 0.09 2.65 4.68
N VAL A 411 0.62 1.51 4.23
CA VAL A 411 -0.18 0.30 4.01
C VAL A 411 0.53 -0.94 4.51
N VAL A 412 -0.27 -1.92 4.94
CA VAL A 412 0.17 -3.30 5.16
C VAL A 412 -0.44 -4.23 4.13
N ASP A 413 0.08 -5.45 4.02
CA ASP A 413 -0.41 -6.50 3.13
C ASP A 413 -1.93 -6.70 3.12
N ARG A 414 -2.59 -6.54 4.27
CA ARG A 414 -4.04 -6.70 4.41
C ARG A 414 -4.85 -5.51 3.89
N SER A 415 -4.21 -4.37 3.61
CA SER A 415 -4.83 -3.15 3.07
C SER A 415 -5.09 -3.22 1.56
N ARG A 416 -4.52 -4.21 0.85
CA ARG A 416 -4.63 -4.32 -0.63
C ARG A 416 -6.06 -4.34 -1.17
N SER A 417 -6.99 -4.97 -0.46
CA SER A 417 -8.41 -4.97 -0.84
C SER A 417 -9.15 -3.65 -0.64
N LYS A 418 -8.45 -2.59 -0.20
CA LYS A 418 -9.10 -1.38 0.31
C LYS A 418 -8.48 -0.08 -0.18
N THR A 419 -7.21 -0.07 -0.58
CA THR A 419 -6.54 1.13 -1.04
C THR A 419 -5.41 0.78 -2.00
N ASN A 420 -5.13 1.72 -2.89
CA ASN A 420 -3.92 1.74 -3.70
C ASN A 420 -2.78 2.36 -2.89
N VAL A 421 -1.56 2.35 -3.44
CA VAL A 421 -0.35 2.87 -2.77
C VAL A 421 0.20 4.05 -3.56
N TRP A 422 0.73 5.06 -2.87
CA TRP A 422 1.70 5.96 -3.48
C TRP A 422 3.01 5.97 -2.68
N ASN A 423 4.09 6.33 -3.36
CA ASN A 423 5.46 6.15 -2.92
C ASN A 423 5.95 7.05 -1.78
N GLY A 424 5.11 7.97 -1.30
CA GLY A 424 5.52 9.05 -0.41
C GLY A 424 6.14 10.23 -1.17
N ASP A 425 7.04 10.95 -0.49
CA ASP A 425 7.49 12.27 -0.92
C ASP A 425 8.84 12.12 -1.65
N ALA A 426 8.79 11.76 -2.93
CA ALA A 426 9.97 11.54 -3.76
C ALA A 426 10.79 12.81 -3.97
N HIS A 427 12.11 12.68 -4.05
CA HIS A 427 12.99 13.81 -4.38
C HIS A 427 12.91 14.13 -5.88
N SER A 428 12.89 15.42 -6.21
CA SER A 428 12.70 15.92 -7.57
C SER A 428 14.03 15.93 -8.35
N ASN A 429 14.72 14.79 -8.35
CA ASN A 429 15.99 14.57 -9.04
C ASN A 429 16.04 13.15 -9.63
N TYR A 430 17.11 12.83 -10.37
CA TYR A 430 17.27 11.52 -11.00
C TYR A 430 17.38 10.35 -10.00
N THR A 431 17.88 10.59 -8.78
CA THR A 431 17.88 9.59 -7.72
C THR A 431 16.45 9.28 -7.27
N GLY A 432 15.61 10.30 -7.05
CA GLY A 432 14.21 10.10 -6.69
C GLY A 432 13.40 9.41 -7.79
N LEU A 433 13.68 9.69 -9.07
CA LEU A 433 13.10 8.94 -10.19
C LEU A 433 13.51 7.45 -10.15
N ALA A 434 14.81 7.15 -10.02
CA ALA A 434 15.30 5.77 -9.94
C ALA A 434 14.66 5.02 -8.76
N TYR A 435 14.65 5.64 -7.57
CA TYR A 435 14.04 5.08 -6.36
C TYR A 435 12.53 4.88 -6.51
N SER A 436 11.84 5.74 -7.24
CA SER A 436 10.40 5.57 -7.50
C SER A 436 10.15 4.35 -8.39
N VAL A 437 10.94 4.17 -9.46
CA VAL A 437 10.83 2.97 -10.31
C VAL A 437 11.11 1.69 -9.50
N THR A 438 12.18 1.68 -8.70
CA THR A 438 12.55 0.52 -7.88
C THR A 438 11.49 0.25 -6.80
N SER A 439 10.97 1.28 -6.14
CA SER A 439 9.87 1.18 -5.17
C SER A 439 8.61 0.56 -5.77
N GLY A 440 8.19 0.99 -6.96
CA GLY A 440 7.01 0.45 -7.62
C GLY A 440 7.13 -1.05 -7.93
N ILE A 441 8.32 -1.49 -8.38
CA ILE A 441 8.59 -2.92 -8.59
C ILE A 441 8.52 -3.67 -7.26
N ARG A 442 9.17 -3.16 -6.21
CA ARG A 442 9.18 -3.78 -4.87
C ARG A 442 7.77 -3.88 -4.26
N SER A 443 6.94 -2.85 -4.43
CA SER A 443 5.52 -2.89 -4.08
C SER A 443 4.74 -3.98 -4.82
N GLY A 444 4.99 -4.14 -6.12
CA GLY A 444 4.47 -5.27 -6.90
C GLY A 444 4.91 -6.64 -6.37
N LEU A 445 6.15 -6.75 -5.91
CA LEU A 445 6.70 -7.97 -5.30
C LEU A 445 6.10 -8.29 -3.92
N MET A 446 5.47 -7.33 -3.27
CA MET A 446 4.63 -7.51 -2.07
C MET A 446 3.14 -7.71 -2.43
N GLY A 447 2.81 -7.81 -3.71
CA GLY A 447 1.45 -8.04 -4.18
C GLY A 447 0.57 -6.80 -4.25
N PHE A 448 1.11 -5.58 -4.11
CA PHE A 448 0.38 -4.35 -4.46
C PHE A 448 0.46 -4.14 -5.98
N SER A 449 -0.62 -4.43 -6.70
CA SER A 449 -0.65 -4.33 -8.17
C SER A 449 -0.94 -2.92 -8.68
N THR A 450 -1.19 -1.97 -7.78
CA THR A 450 -1.49 -0.57 -8.07
C THR A 450 -0.62 0.29 -7.17
N TRP A 451 0.18 1.13 -7.81
CA TRP A 451 1.18 1.95 -7.14
C TRP A 451 1.42 3.20 -7.99
N SER A 452 1.60 4.35 -7.36
CA SER A 452 1.86 5.63 -8.04
C SER A 452 2.99 6.42 -7.39
N SER A 453 3.48 7.42 -8.11
CA SER A 453 4.44 8.42 -7.62
C SER A 453 4.09 9.80 -8.14
N ASP A 454 4.47 10.84 -7.40
CA ASP A 454 4.37 12.22 -7.88
C ASP A 454 5.31 12.45 -9.05
N THR A 455 4.76 12.67 -10.25
CA THR A 455 5.56 12.83 -11.47
C THR A 455 6.44 14.07 -11.39
N GLY A 456 7.75 13.89 -11.55
CA GLY A 456 8.75 14.93 -11.37
C GLY A 456 9.24 15.10 -9.94
N GLY A 457 8.67 14.36 -8.98
CA GLY A 457 9.01 14.44 -7.57
C GLY A 457 8.27 15.53 -6.80
N TYR A 458 8.27 15.39 -5.48
CA TYR A 458 7.60 16.27 -4.53
C TYR A 458 8.60 17.17 -3.78
N ILE A 459 9.68 16.59 -3.26
CA ILE A 459 10.72 17.34 -2.54
C ILE A 459 11.59 18.05 -3.57
N ARG A 460 11.53 19.38 -3.59
CA ARG A 460 12.17 20.21 -4.62
C ARG A 460 13.31 21.03 -4.05
N GLU A 461 14.36 21.20 -4.85
CA GLU A 461 15.34 22.27 -4.69
C GLU A 461 15.03 23.42 -5.67
N GLU A 462 15.86 24.47 -5.66
CA GLU A 462 15.67 25.61 -6.55
C GLU A 462 15.78 25.19 -8.03
N ASN A 463 14.69 25.40 -8.78
CA ASN A 463 14.54 25.04 -10.21
C ASN A 463 14.24 23.56 -10.52
N ASP A 464 13.89 22.74 -9.51
CA ASP A 464 13.44 21.37 -9.73
C ASP A 464 11.90 21.23 -9.84
N PRO A 465 11.42 20.22 -10.59
CA PRO A 465 12.20 19.37 -11.49
C PRO A 465 12.63 20.12 -12.75
N THR A 466 13.80 19.78 -13.29
CA THR A 466 14.17 20.22 -14.66
C THR A 466 13.15 19.69 -15.69
N GLU A 467 12.98 20.40 -16.82
CA GLU A 467 12.09 19.96 -17.91
C GLU A 467 12.41 18.53 -18.40
N ASP A 468 13.71 18.21 -18.51
CA ASP A 468 14.17 16.87 -18.90
C ASP A 468 13.79 15.81 -17.86
N LEU A 469 14.01 16.06 -16.56
CA LEU A 469 13.61 15.13 -15.51
C LEU A 469 12.10 14.89 -15.51
N TRP A 470 11.30 15.96 -15.58
CA TRP A 470 9.84 15.85 -15.61
C TRP A 470 9.37 15.02 -16.82
N ALA A 471 9.94 15.27 -18.00
CA ALA A 471 9.63 14.52 -19.22
C ALA A 471 10.07 13.06 -19.19
N ARG A 472 11.06 12.69 -18.36
CA ARG A 472 11.48 11.29 -18.16
C ARG A 472 10.62 10.53 -17.16
N TRP A 473 9.99 11.24 -16.25
CA TRP A 473 9.14 10.67 -15.21
C TRP A 473 7.69 10.48 -15.68
N MET A 474 7.22 11.35 -16.59
CA MET A 474 6.01 11.13 -17.38
C MET A 474 6.17 9.92 -18.31
#